data_AF-A0AAD2DU87-F1
#
_entry.id   AF-A0AAD2DU87-F1
#
_cell.length_a   1.000
_cell.length_b   1.000
_cell.length_c   1.000
_cell.angle_alpha   90.00
_cell.angle_beta   90.00
_cell.angle_gamma   90.00
#
_symmetry.space_group_name_H-M   'P 1'
#
loop_
_entity.id
_entity.type
_entity.pdbx_description
1 polymer ?
#
loop_
_entity_poly.entity_id
_entity_poly.type
_entity_poly.pdbx_seq_one_letter_code
_entity_poly.pdbx_strand_id
1 'polypeptide(L)'
;MERTSILLIIAAASFLAIFNGVADALKKDSEVFQVGGKVLCQDCTEGWNEWVSGVKPIKGCKVSVTCLDDRSRIVHYASDLTDDVGDFEISVEKYTNGGKELKPQNCFLRLVSSPDPVCNIATDSVGGKTGVKLHHPTVVYRDIVKYVLGPFYYSTPMCDEPDTSIIDSTDGKESNY
;
A
#
# COMPACT_ATOMS: atom_id res chain seq x y z
N MET A 1 -19.40 48.96 -47.96
CA MET A 1 -18.53 48.12 -47.11
C MET A 1 -17.28 47.84 -47.93
N GLU A 2 -16.22 48.60 -47.67
CA GLU A 2 -15.02 48.64 -48.52
C GLU A 2 -14.22 47.35 -48.37
N ARG A 3 -13.55 46.91 -49.44
CA ARG A 3 -12.79 45.64 -49.48
C ARG A 3 -11.76 45.54 -48.33
N THR A 4 -11.26 46.68 -47.86
CA THR A 4 -10.38 46.83 -46.70
C THR A 4 -11.05 46.44 -45.38
N SER A 5 -12.34 46.76 -45.20
CA SER A 5 -13.10 46.39 -44.00
C SER A 5 -13.36 44.89 -43.92
N ILE A 6 -13.53 44.21 -45.06
CA ILE A 6 -13.75 42.75 -45.12
C ILE A 6 -12.47 41.99 -44.76
N LEU A 7 -11.30 42.46 -45.20
CA LEU A 7 -10.02 41.84 -44.91
C LEU A 7 -9.64 41.92 -43.41
N LEU A 8 -9.99 43.02 -42.74
CA LEU A 8 -9.74 43.19 -41.30
C LEU A 8 -10.62 42.26 -40.44
N ILE A 9 -11.86 41.98 -40.86
CA ILE A 9 -12.76 41.08 -40.14
C ILE A 9 -12.30 39.62 -40.24
N ILE A 10 -11.75 39.20 -41.39
CA ILE A 10 -11.23 37.83 -41.58
C ILE A 10 -9.96 37.58 -40.75
N ALA A 11 -9.09 38.59 -40.61
CA ALA A 11 -7.89 38.50 -39.78
C ALA A 11 -8.20 38.43 -38.27
N ALA A 12 -9.27 39.08 -37.81
CA ALA A 12 -9.70 39.02 -36.41
C ALA A 12 -10.35 37.67 -36.05
N ALA A 13 -11.11 37.07 -36.96
CA ALA A 13 -11.76 35.77 -36.75
C ALA A 13 -10.76 34.60 -36.69
N SER A 14 -9.63 34.71 -37.38
CA SER A 14 -8.57 33.69 -37.38
C SER A 14 -7.71 33.71 -36.10
N PHE A 15 -7.67 34.82 -35.36
CA PHE A 15 -7.01 34.90 -34.05
C PHE A 15 -7.84 34.30 -32.91
N LEU A 16 -9.18 34.30 -33.02
CA LEU A 16 -10.07 33.75 -31.98
C LEU A 16 -10.23 32.22 -32.03
N ALA A 17 -9.80 31.57 -33.11
CA ALA A 17 -9.89 30.11 -33.25
C ALA A 17 -8.77 29.34 -32.52
N ILE A 18 -7.75 30.03 -31.97
CA ILE A 18 -6.58 29.39 -31.35
C ILE A 18 -6.78 29.09 -29.86
N PHE A 19 -7.78 29.68 -29.20
CA PHE A 19 -7.95 29.54 -27.74
C PHE A 19 -8.87 28.39 -27.28
N ASN A 20 -9.60 27.73 -28.19
CA ASN A 20 -10.55 26.68 -27.80
C ASN A 20 -9.93 25.28 -27.65
N GLY A 21 -8.62 25.12 -27.89
CA GLY A 21 -7.94 23.81 -27.88
C GLY A 21 -7.12 23.50 -26.62
N VAL A 22 -7.04 24.41 -25.64
CA VAL A 22 -6.11 24.25 -24.49
C VAL A 22 -6.84 23.98 -23.16
N ALA A 23 -8.17 23.97 -23.16
CA ALA A 23 -8.94 23.76 -21.93
C ALA A 23 -9.03 22.28 -21.48
N ASP A 24 -8.79 21.32 -22.38
CA ASP A 24 -8.89 19.88 -22.05
C ASP A 24 -7.56 19.21 -21.63
N ALA A 25 -6.44 19.94 -21.64
CA ALA A 25 -5.14 19.40 -21.22
C ALA A 25 -4.84 19.60 -19.72
N LEU A 26 -5.75 20.22 -18.95
CA LEU A 26 -5.53 20.58 -17.54
C LEU A 26 -6.57 19.95 -16.59
N LYS A 27 -6.90 18.69 -16.83
CA LYS A 27 -7.44 17.78 -15.80
C LYS A 27 -6.71 16.45 -15.88
N LYS A 28 -5.42 16.47 -15.58
CA LYS A 28 -4.71 15.24 -15.24
C LYS A 28 -4.89 15.02 -13.74
N ASP A 29 -6.11 14.68 -13.33
CA ASP A 29 -6.35 14.08 -12.02
C ASP A 29 -5.30 12.99 -11.85
N SER A 30 -4.60 12.96 -10.70
CA SER A 30 -3.44 12.09 -10.49
C SER A 30 -3.70 10.69 -11.04
N GLU A 31 -2.96 10.25 -12.06
CA GLU A 31 -3.17 8.90 -12.63
C GLU A 31 -2.70 7.80 -11.68
N VAL A 32 -2.19 8.17 -10.50
CA VAL A 32 -1.55 7.28 -9.53
C VAL A 32 -2.05 7.61 -8.12
N PHE A 33 -2.22 6.60 -7.28
CA PHE A 33 -2.29 6.75 -5.83
C PHE A 33 -1.13 6.02 -5.18
N GLN A 34 -0.71 6.50 -4.01
CA GLN A 34 0.44 5.97 -3.28
C GLN A 34 -0.01 5.20 -2.04
N VAL A 35 0.69 4.11 -1.74
CA VAL A 35 0.52 3.34 -0.51
C VAL A 35 1.85 3.27 0.20
N GLY A 36 1.92 3.84 1.40
CA GLY A 36 3.16 3.88 2.18
C GLY A 36 2.98 3.32 3.58
N GLY A 37 4.09 2.96 4.19
CA GLY A 37 4.15 2.44 5.54
C GLY A 37 5.57 2.05 5.90
N LYS A 38 5.71 1.38 7.05
CA LYS A 38 6.99 0.92 7.58
C LYS A 38 6.93 -0.56 7.93
N VAL A 39 8.03 -1.28 7.76
CA VAL A 39 8.18 -2.67 8.24
C VAL A 39 9.29 -2.73 9.28
N LEU A 40 8.95 -3.37 10.39
CA LEU A 40 9.75 -3.45 11.59
C LEU A 40 9.95 -4.90 12.01
N CYS A 41 11.02 -5.14 12.74
CA CYS A 41 11.23 -6.37 13.46
C CYS A 41 10.67 -6.23 14.87
N GLN A 42 9.85 -7.21 15.24
CA GLN A 42 9.36 -7.43 16.58
C GLN A 42 10.21 -8.54 17.22
N ASP A 43 11.04 -8.16 18.18
CA ASP A 43 11.79 -9.11 19.00
C ASP A 43 11.01 -9.42 20.29
N CYS A 44 10.58 -10.67 20.46
CA CYS A 44 9.91 -11.12 21.69
C CYS A 44 10.86 -11.81 22.67
N THR A 45 12.17 -11.79 22.42
CA THR A 45 13.14 -12.26 23.41
C THR A 45 13.42 -11.23 24.50
N GLU A 46 13.14 -9.95 24.23
CA GLU A 46 13.33 -8.85 25.17
C GLU A 46 12.07 -8.57 26.00
N GLY A 47 12.24 -7.91 27.14
CA GLY A 47 11.13 -7.56 28.03
C GLY A 47 10.17 -6.55 27.39
N TRP A 48 8.91 -6.51 27.84
CA TRP A 48 7.86 -5.63 27.29
C TRP A 48 8.26 -4.14 27.17
N ASN A 49 9.08 -3.62 28.08
CA ASN A 49 9.55 -2.24 28.01
C ASN A 49 10.51 -1.98 26.84
N GLU A 50 11.38 -2.94 26.54
CA GLU A 50 12.34 -2.89 25.43
C GLU A 50 11.61 -3.03 24.10
N TRP A 51 10.59 -3.90 24.05
CA TRP A 51 9.68 -4.10 22.92
C TRP A 51 8.97 -2.80 22.46
N VAL A 52 8.52 -1.94 23.39
CA VAL A 52 7.86 -0.66 23.04
C VAL A 52 8.87 0.39 22.53
N SER A 53 10.13 0.35 22.99
CA SER A 53 11.16 1.32 22.66
C SER A 53 12.08 0.92 21.49
N GLY A 54 12.22 -0.38 21.25
CA GLY A 54 13.17 -1.02 20.33
C GLY A 54 12.56 -1.23 18.95
N VAL A 55 12.27 -0.13 18.25
CA VAL A 55 11.76 -0.21 16.88
C VAL A 55 12.92 -0.50 15.92
N LYS A 56 13.11 -1.77 15.52
CA LYS A 56 14.20 -2.17 14.61
C LYS A 56 13.68 -2.26 13.17
N PRO A 57 13.93 -1.26 12.30
CA PRO A 57 13.49 -1.30 10.92
C PRO A 57 14.17 -2.43 10.14
N ILE A 58 13.43 -3.02 9.19
CA ILE A 58 13.98 -4.06 8.31
C ILE A 58 14.10 -3.49 6.90
N LYS A 59 15.32 -3.44 6.37
CA LYS A 59 15.60 -3.11 4.97
C LYS A 59 15.32 -4.31 4.07
N GLY A 60 14.75 -4.07 2.89
CA GLY A 60 14.56 -5.07 1.85
C GLY A 60 13.39 -6.02 2.07
N CYS A 61 12.50 -5.74 3.02
CA CYS A 61 11.23 -6.45 3.16
C CYS A 61 10.38 -6.22 1.91
N LYS A 62 9.88 -7.30 1.32
CA LYS A 62 8.94 -7.22 0.21
C LYS A 62 7.53 -7.06 0.73
N VAL A 63 6.86 -6.03 0.25
CA VAL A 63 5.44 -5.75 0.47
C VAL A 63 4.70 -5.74 -0.85
N SER A 64 3.38 -5.96 -0.84
CA SER A 64 2.58 -5.90 -2.06
C SER A 64 1.21 -5.30 -1.86
N VAL A 65 0.76 -4.54 -2.85
CA VAL A 65 -0.62 -4.12 -3.02
C VAL A 65 -1.27 -5.03 -4.06
N THR A 66 -2.41 -5.61 -3.69
CA THR A 66 -3.26 -6.39 -4.60
C THR A 66 -4.61 -5.71 -4.72
N CYS A 67 -5.04 -5.43 -5.94
CA CYS A 67 -6.35 -4.83 -6.21
C CYS A 67 -7.29 -5.81 -6.86
N LEU A 68 -8.54 -5.81 -6.39
CA LEU A 68 -9.60 -6.67 -6.86
C LEU A 68 -10.64 -5.88 -7.66
N ASP A 69 -11.27 -6.54 -8.63
CA ASP A 69 -12.51 -6.03 -9.21
C ASP A 69 -13.73 -6.32 -8.34
N ASP A 70 -14.90 -5.84 -8.76
CA ASP A 70 -16.16 -6.06 -8.04
C ASP A 70 -16.60 -7.55 -8.02
N ARG A 71 -15.90 -8.44 -8.75
CA ARG A 71 -16.09 -9.90 -8.73
C ARG A 71 -14.99 -10.61 -7.92
N SER A 72 -14.23 -9.87 -7.12
CA SER A 72 -13.13 -10.38 -6.29
C SER A 72 -12.00 -11.04 -7.08
N ARG A 73 -11.81 -10.67 -8.36
CA ARG A 73 -10.69 -11.16 -9.19
C ARG A 73 -9.54 -10.16 -9.11
N ILE A 74 -8.31 -10.68 -9.03
CA ILE A 74 -7.11 -9.84 -9.05
C ILE A 74 -7.01 -9.16 -10.41
N VAL A 75 -6.95 -7.82 -10.40
CA VAL A 75 -6.83 -6.99 -11.61
C VAL A 75 -5.55 -6.18 -11.65
N HIS A 76 -4.89 -6.01 -10.50
CA HIS A 76 -3.60 -5.33 -10.42
C HIS A 76 -2.80 -5.87 -9.23
N TYR A 77 -1.48 -5.93 -9.42
CA TYR A 77 -0.51 -6.32 -8.41
C TYR A 77 0.71 -5.41 -8.54
N ALA A 78 1.12 -4.80 -7.44
CA ALA A 78 2.34 -4.03 -7.33
C ALA A 78 3.08 -4.46 -6.07
N SER A 79 4.41 -4.42 -6.11
CA SER A 79 5.25 -4.75 -4.96
C SER A 79 6.46 -3.83 -4.92
N ASP A 80 6.97 -3.59 -3.72
CA ASP A 80 8.18 -2.83 -3.51
C ASP A 80 8.97 -3.41 -2.32
N LEU A 81 10.20 -2.94 -2.17
CA LEU A 81 11.10 -3.28 -1.08
C LEU A 81 11.21 -2.12 -0.10
N THR A 82 11.35 -2.42 1.17
CA THR A 82 11.64 -1.39 2.17
C THR A 82 13.07 -0.84 2.05
N ASP A 83 13.24 0.44 2.36
CA ASP A 83 14.51 1.14 2.37
C ASP A 83 15.33 0.91 3.66
N ASP A 84 16.42 1.66 3.83
CA ASP A 84 17.33 1.55 4.98
C ASP A 84 16.67 1.82 6.34
N VAL A 85 15.54 2.54 6.37
CA VAL A 85 14.78 2.87 7.59
C VAL A 85 13.47 2.09 7.67
N GLY A 86 13.32 1.07 6.83
CA GLY A 86 12.17 0.17 6.81
C GLY A 86 10.93 0.76 6.13
N ASP A 87 11.03 1.93 5.50
CA ASP A 87 9.92 2.56 4.82
C ASP A 87 9.72 1.99 3.41
N PHE A 88 8.48 1.96 2.95
CA PHE A 88 8.13 1.64 1.57
C PHE A 88 7.11 2.64 1.01
N GLU A 89 7.11 2.81 -0.31
CA GLU A 89 6.11 3.62 -1.01
C GLU A 89 5.77 2.99 -2.37
N ILE A 90 4.61 2.33 -2.45
CA ILE A 90 4.12 1.71 -3.68
C ILE A 90 3.26 2.71 -4.44
N SER A 91 3.64 3.02 -5.67
CA SER A 91 2.82 3.77 -6.62
C SER A 91 1.92 2.81 -7.41
N VAL A 92 0.61 3.06 -7.38
CA VAL A 92 -0.40 2.24 -8.06
C VAL A 92 -1.16 3.10 -9.07
N GLU A 93 -1.12 2.70 -10.33
CA GLU A 93 -1.89 3.37 -11.40
C GLU A 93 -3.39 3.26 -11.12
N LYS A 94 -4.15 4.35 -11.32
CA LYS A 94 -5.60 4.36 -11.14
C LYS A 94 -6.33 3.63 -12.25
N TYR A 95 -5.69 3.36 -13.38
CA TYR A 95 -6.31 2.66 -14.51
C TYR A 95 -5.48 1.44 -14.86
N THR A 96 -6.16 0.34 -15.10
CA THR A 96 -5.53 -0.85 -15.69
C THR A 96 -5.24 -0.64 -17.18
N ASN A 97 -4.37 -1.47 -17.76
CA ASN A 97 -4.07 -1.45 -19.21
C ASN A 97 -5.30 -1.52 -20.12
N GLY A 98 -6.44 -2.02 -19.63
CA GLY A 98 -7.72 -2.06 -20.35
C GLY A 98 -8.62 -0.84 -20.16
N GLY A 99 -8.12 0.25 -19.55
CA GLY A 99 -8.86 1.48 -19.29
C GLY A 99 -9.85 1.41 -18.12
N LYS A 100 -9.92 0.26 -17.40
CA LYS A 100 -10.79 0.13 -16.23
C LYS A 100 -10.16 0.82 -15.03
N GLU A 101 -10.93 1.70 -14.40
CA GLU A 101 -10.56 2.37 -13.14
C GLU A 101 -10.43 1.37 -11.98
N LEU A 102 -9.34 1.50 -11.23
CA LEU A 102 -9.08 0.80 -9.98
C LEU A 102 -9.62 1.63 -8.83
N LYS A 103 -10.44 0.97 -8.01
CA LYS A 103 -10.98 1.51 -6.77
C LYS A 103 -10.02 1.20 -5.63
N PRO A 104 -9.36 2.18 -4.99
CA PRO A 104 -8.43 1.91 -3.89
C PRO A 104 -9.05 1.09 -2.76
N GLN A 105 -10.35 1.27 -2.48
CA GLN A 105 -11.08 0.48 -1.48
C GLN A 105 -11.17 -1.02 -1.77
N ASN A 106 -10.94 -1.44 -3.01
CA ASN A 106 -10.85 -2.85 -3.42
C ASN A 106 -9.39 -3.36 -3.44
N CYS A 107 -8.45 -2.52 -3.04
CA CYS A 107 -7.05 -2.87 -2.89
C CYS A 107 -6.72 -3.14 -1.42
N PHE A 108 -5.75 -4.04 -1.21
CA PHE A 108 -5.19 -4.29 0.11
C PHE A 108 -3.68 -4.47 0.02
N LEU A 109 -2.98 -4.06 1.07
CA LEU A 109 -1.55 -4.23 1.23
C LEU A 109 -1.25 -5.39 2.17
N ARG A 110 -0.25 -6.22 1.85
CA ARG A 110 0.24 -7.29 2.73
C ARG A 110 1.77 -7.40 2.69
N LEU A 111 2.31 -7.97 3.77
CA LEU A 111 3.68 -8.49 3.83
C LEU A 111 3.83 -9.69 2.88
N VAL A 112 5.00 -9.78 2.23
CA VAL A 112 5.32 -10.89 1.31
C VAL A 112 6.51 -11.69 1.82
N SER A 113 7.64 -11.03 2.09
CA SER A 113 8.83 -11.70 2.62
C SER A 113 9.76 -10.73 3.36
N SER A 114 10.47 -11.24 4.36
CA SER A 114 11.59 -10.54 5.01
C SER A 114 12.92 -11.15 4.55
N PRO A 115 13.94 -10.33 4.28
CA PRO A 115 15.29 -10.80 4.00
C PRO A 115 16.09 -11.10 5.28
N ASP A 116 15.60 -10.68 6.45
CA ASP A 116 16.29 -10.92 7.73
C ASP A 116 16.20 -12.41 8.09
N PRO A 117 17.33 -13.11 8.35
CA PRO A 117 17.31 -14.54 8.63
C PRO A 117 16.69 -14.89 10.00
N VAL A 118 16.61 -13.93 10.92
CA VAL A 118 16.08 -14.11 12.27
C VAL A 118 14.66 -13.55 12.38
N CYS A 119 14.39 -12.42 11.73
CA CYS A 119 13.12 -11.71 11.80
C CYS A 119 12.31 -11.86 10.50
N ASN A 120 11.81 -13.06 10.26
CA ASN A 120 11.14 -13.45 9.02
C ASN A 120 9.77 -14.11 9.16
N ILE A 121 9.23 -14.18 10.37
CA ILE A 121 7.87 -14.69 10.58
C ILE A 121 6.88 -13.53 10.44
N ALA A 122 6.07 -13.54 9.38
CA ALA A 122 5.11 -12.45 9.16
C ALA A 122 4.03 -12.48 10.25
N THR A 123 3.88 -11.37 10.99
CA THR A 123 2.80 -11.22 11.96
C THR A 123 1.53 -10.74 11.27
N ASP A 124 0.38 -11.03 11.87
CA ASP A 124 -0.89 -10.43 11.45
C ASP A 124 -1.27 -9.19 12.27
N SER A 125 -0.32 -8.63 13.02
CA SER A 125 -0.47 -7.35 13.70
C SER A 125 -0.87 -6.28 12.68
N VAL A 126 -1.96 -5.58 12.97
CA VAL A 126 -2.57 -4.57 12.06
C VAL A 126 -2.96 -5.16 10.69
N GLY A 127 -3.05 -6.48 10.53
CA GLY A 127 -3.39 -7.15 9.26
C GLY A 127 -2.22 -7.36 8.31
N GLY A 128 -0.98 -7.42 8.80
CA GLY A 128 0.21 -7.57 7.96
C GLY A 128 0.23 -8.83 7.08
N LYS A 129 -0.27 -9.96 7.59
CA LYS A 129 -0.27 -11.26 6.88
C LYS A 129 -1.53 -11.45 6.03
N THR A 130 -2.69 -11.11 6.57
CA THR A 130 -4.00 -11.26 5.91
C THR A 130 -4.28 -10.14 4.91
N GLY A 131 -3.75 -8.95 5.16
CA GLY A 131 -3.80 -7.79 4.30
C GLY A 131 -4.71 -6.66 4.82
N VAL A 132 -4.28 -5.42 4.62
CA VAL A 132 -4.96 -4.21 5.08
C VAL A 132 -5.60 -3.48 3.92
N LYS A 133 -6.93 -3.27 4.01
CA LYS A 133 -7.68 -2.53 2.99
C LYS A 133 -7.40 -1.03 3.05
N LEU A 134 -7.34 -0.40 1.88
CA LEU A 134 -7.11 1.04 1.76
C LEU A 134 -8.43 1.81 1.91
N HIS A 135 -8.90 1.97 3.16
CA HIS A 135 -10.21 2.57 3.44
C HIS A 135 -10.26 4.09 3.23
N HIS A 136 -9.34 4.83 3.84
CA HIS A 136 -9.33 6.28 3.80
C HIS A 136 -7.94 6.80 3.45
N PRO A 137 -7.82 7.75 2.52
CA PRO A 137 -6.54 8.38 2.22
C PRO A 137 -6.10 9.22 3.43
N THR A 138 -4.83 9.12 3.78
CA THR A 138 -4.22 9.88 4.87
C THR A 138 -3.82 11.27 4.38
N VAL A 139 -3.42 11.38 3.11
CA VAL A 139 -3.05 12.65 2.48
C VAL A 139 -3.82 12.80 1.18
N VAL A 140 -4.53 13.91 1.06
CA VAL A 140 -5.17 14.36 -0.19
C VAL A 140 -4.74 15.81 -0.41
N TYR A 141 -3.88 16.03 -1.40
CA TYR A 141 -3.41 17.37 -1.75
C TYR A 141 -3.23 17.50 -3.26
N ARG A 142 -4.04 18.38 -3.88
CA ARG A 142 -4.11 18.50 -5.36
C ARG A 142 -4.30 17.12 -5.99
N ASP A 143 -3.39 16.74 -6.88
CA ASP A 143 -3.31 15.46 -7.57
C ASP A 143 -2.43 14.46 -6.80
N ILE A 144 -2.50 14.44 -5.47
CA ILE A 144 -1.77 13.47 -4.65
C ILE A 144 -2.77 12.82 -3.70
N VAL A 145 -2.90 11.50 -3.83
CA VAL A 145 -3.68 10.65 -2.91
C VAL A 145 -2.73 9.62 -2.33
N LYS A 146 -2.50 9.68 -1.02
CA LYS A 146 -1.63 8.75 -0.29
C LYS A 146 -2.36 8.06 0.83
N TYR A 147 -2.23 6.75 0.88
CA TYR A 147 -2.69 5.89 1.95
C TYR A 147 -1.46 5.52 2.79
N VAL A 148 -1.35 6.11 3.98
CA VAL A 148 -0.27 5.79 4.92
C VAL A 148 -0.83 4.82 5.94
N LEU A 149 -0.30 3.60 5.93
CA LEU A 149 -0.67 2.52 6.83
C LEU A 149 0.19 2.56 8.09
N GLY A 150 -0.30 1.92 9.16
CA GLY A 150 0.50 1.69 10.36
C GLY A 150 1.72 0.81 10.08
N PRO A 151 2.67 0.73 11.03
CA PRO A 151 3.80 -0.16 10.91
C PRO A 151 3.35 -1.63 10.86
N PHE A 152 4.04 -2.41 10.03
CA PHE A 152 3.92 -3.86 9.92
C PHE A 152 5.10 -4.53 10.60
N TYR A 153 4.89 -5.76 11.07
CA TYR A 153 5.88 -6.46 11.85
C TYR A 153 6.17 -7.85 11.29
N TYR A 154 7.46 -8.15 11.18
CA TYR A 154 7.95 -9.52 11.22
C TYR A 154 8.40 -9.83 12.65
N SER A 155 8.31 -11.08 13.07
CA SER A 155 8.75 -11.52 14.38
C SER A 155 9.91 -12.49 14.32
N THR A 156 10.61 -12.60 15.45
CA THR A 156 11.49 -13.73 15.74
C THR A 156 10.65 -14.97 16.12
N PRO A 157 11.19 -16.20 16.02
CA PRO A 157 10.47 -17.44 16.36
C PRO A 157 9.88 -17.55 17.76
N MET A 158 10.35 -16.73 18.71
CA MET A 158 9.93 -16.78 20.11
C MET A 158 8.61 -16.03 20.38
N CYS A 159 8.01 -15.40 19.36
CA CYS A 159 6.77 -14.64 19.51
C CYS A 159 5.48 -15.49 19.41
N ASP A 160 5.58 -16.75 18.96
CA ASP A 160 4.42 -17.64 18.90
C ASP A 160 4.16 -18.25 20.28
N GLU A 161 2.91 -18.15 20.78
CA GLU A 161 2.50 -18.88 21.98
C GLU A 161 2.71 -20.38 21.76
N PRO A 162 3.35 -21.11 22.69
CA PRO A 162 3.53 -22.54 22.54
C PRO A 162 2.15 -23.22 22.43
N ASP A 163 2.00 -24.10 21.45
CA ASP A 163 0.76 -24.84 21.24
C ASP A 163 0.50 -25.77 22.43
N THR A 164 -0.34 -25.35 23.38
CA THR A 164 -0.64 -26.10 24.61
C THR A 164 -1.52 -27.33 24.34
N SER A 165 -1.98 -27.54 23.10
CA SER A 165 -2.84 -28.67 22.73
C SER A 165 -2.16 -30.04 22.86
N ILE A 166 -0.83 -30.08 23.00
CA ILE A 166 -0.06 -31.34 23.14
C ILE A 166 0.07 -31.78 24.61
N ILE A 167 -0.14 -30.88 25.58
CA ILE A 167 0.15 -31.16 27.01
C ILE A 167 -1.03 -31.84 27.74
N ASP A 168 -2.23 -31.81 27.17
CA ASP A 168 -3.44 -32.37 27.81
C ASP A 168 -3.60 -33.91 27.70
N SER A 169 -2.60 -34.65 27.19
CA SER A 169 -2.72 -36.10 26.97
C SER A 169 -1.96 -37.00 27.95
N THR A 170 -1.22 -36.45 28.91
CA THR A 170 -0.49 -37.27 29.89
C THR A 170 -0.54 -36.67 31.29
N ASP A 171 -1.71 -36.70 31.91
CA ASP A 171 -1.75 -36.86 33.36
C ASP A 171 -3.01 -37.62 33.79
N GLY A 172 -2.80 -38.83 34.31
CA GLY A 172 -3.91 -39.70 34.72
C GLY A 172 -3.59 -41.18 34.62
N LYS A 173 -2.58 -41.64 35.36
CA LYS A 173 -2.52 -42.98 35.97
C LYS A 173 -1.30 -43.07 36.88
N GLU A 174 -1.44 -42.60 38.11
CA GLU A 174 -0.60 -43.10 39.21
C GLU A 174 -1.44 -44.11 40.02
N SER A 175 -0.85 -45.29 40.14
CA SER A 175 -1.43 -46.54 40.60
C SER A 175 -1.54 -46.62 42.12
N ASN A 176 -2.70 -47.02 42.64
CA ASN A 176 -2.80 -47.63 43.96
C ASN A 176 -2.35 -49.10 43.86
N TYR A 177 -1.24 -49.46 44.49
CA TYR A 177 -1.00 -50.74 45.18
C TYR A 177 0.23 -50.61 46.08
#